data_AF-A0A503PCS6-F1
#
_entry.id   AF-A0A503PCS6-F1
#
_cell.length_a   1.000
_cell.length_b   1.000
_cell.length_c   1.000
_cell.angle_alpha   90.00
_cell.angle_beta   90.00
_cell.angle_gamma   90.00
#
_symmetry.space_group_name_H-M   'P 1'
#
loop_
_entity.id
_entity.type
_entity.pdbx_description
1 polymer ?
#
loop_
_entity_poly.entity_id
_entity_poly.type
_entity_poly.pdbx_seq_one_letter_code
_entity_poly.pdbx_strand_id
1 'polypeptide(L)'
;MTACGTDKAKLSQAYVDKAKVDAAQEATAAAAKLIEEARRMPPYPGQCEKHGHTGVVLNDWYDVANQKADNTVGDLNKQIDWCAAWYHRIWKSREPK
;
A
#
# COMPACT_ATOMS: atom_id res chain seq x y z
N MET A 1 -38.17 -18.44 -48.10
CA MET A 1 -37.47 -19.20 -47.05
C MET A 1 -36.20 -18.47 -46.60
N THR A 2 -36.32 -17.32 -45.93
CA THR A 2 -35.16 -16.51 -45.49
C THR A 2 -34.98 -16.48 -43.97
N ALA A 3 -36.01 -16.82 -43.20
CA ALA A 3 -36.01 -16.73 -41.73
C ALA A 3 -34.89 -17.56 -41.06
N CYS A 4 -34.71 -18.83 -41.45
CA CYS A 4 -33.67 -19.70 -40.87
C CYS A 4 -32.22 -19.24 -41.15
N GLY A 5 -31.96 -18.51 -42.24
CA GLY A 5 -30.62 -18.01 -42.57
C GLY A 5 -30.26 -16.79 -41.72
N THR A 6 -31.22 -15.89 -41.53
CA THR A 6 -31.07 -14.69 -40.70
C THR A 6 -30.91 -15.04 -39.22
N ASP A 7 -31.61 -16.06 -38.72
CA ASP A 7 -31.50 -16.50 -37.33
C ASP A 7 -30.14 -17.14 -37.03
N LYS A 8 -29.57 -17.92 -37.96
CA LYS A 8 -28.21 -18.47 -37.82
C LYS A 8 -27.13 -17.38 -37.80
N ALA A 9 -27.27 -16.35 -38.65
CA ALA A 9 -26.34 -15.23 -38.70
C ALA A 9 -26.39 -14.38 -37.42
N LYS A 10 -27.59 -14.14 -36.87
CA LYS A 10 -27.75 -13.48 -35.57
C LYS A 10 -27.15 -14.30 -34.43
N LEU A 11 -27.33 -15.63 -34.46
CA LEU A 11 -26.75 -16.53 -33.47
C LEU A 11 -25.21 -16.50 -33.53
N SER A 12 -24.61 -16.57 -34.72
CA SER A 12 -23.15 -16.47 -34.86
C SER A 12 -22.61 -15.13 -34.37
N GLN A 13 -23.34 -14.04 -34.65
CA GLN A 13 -22.96 -12.71 -34.17
C GLN A 13 -22.98 -12.65 -32.63
N ALA A 14 -24.01 -13.22 -32.00
CA ALA A 14 -24.11 -13.29 -30.55
C ALA A 14 -22.96 -14.08 -29.90
N TYR A 15 -22.48 -15.16 -30.53
CA TYR A 15 -21.29 -15.88 -30.04
C TYR A 15 -20.02 -15.05 -30.14
N VAL A 16 -19.84 -14.30 -31.24
CA VAL A 16 -18.69 -13.39 -31.42
C VAL A 16 -18.73 -12.26 -30.39
N ASP A 17 -19.91 -11.68 -30.16
CA ASP A 17 -20.06 -10.60 -29.18
C ASP A 17 -19.84 -11.11 -27.75
N LYS A 18 -20.31 -12.32 -27.43
CA LYS A 18 -19.99 -12.98 -26.16
C LYS A 18 -18.48 -13.18 -25.98
N ALA A 19 -17.79 -13.70 -27.00
CA ALA A 19 -16.34 -13.90 -26.92
C ALA A 19 -15.57 -12.58 -26.67
N LYS A 20 -16.03 -11.48 -27.27
CA LYS A 20 -15.46 -10.14 -27.01
C LYS A 20 -15.73 -9.66 -25.58
N VAL A 21 -16.92 -9.93 -25.04
CA VAL A 21 -17.26 -9.59 -23.65
C VAL A 21 -16.41 -10.40 -22.68
N ASP A 22 -16.26 -11.70 -22.90
CA ASP A 22 -15.45 -12.59 -22.06
C ASP A 22 -13.98 -12.12 -22.08
N ALA A 23 -13.43 -11.82 -23.26
CA ALA A 23 -12.08 -11.28 -23.38
C ALA A 23 -11.91 -9.91 -22.69
N ALA A 24 -12.92 -9.04 -22.75
CA ALA A 24 -12.92 -7.76 -22.06
C ALA A 24 -12.96 -7.95 -20.53
N GLN A 25 -13.74 -8.92 -20.03
CA GLN A 25 -13.79 -9.25 -18.61
C GLN A 25 -12.44 -9.75 -18.11
N GLU A 26 -11.79 -10.66 -18.83
CA GLU A 26 -10.44 -11.14 -18.49
C GLU A 26 -9.42 -10.00 -18.44
N ALA A 27 -9.43 -9.12 -19.45
CA ALA A 27 -8.55 -7.95 -19.49
C ALA A 27 -8.80 -7.00 -18.31
N THR A 28 -10.07 -6.76 -17.93
CA THR A 28 -10.40 -5.93 -16.75
C THR A 28 -9.96 -6.57 -15.44
N ALA A 29 -10.09 -7.89 -15.31
CA ALA A 29 -9.62 -8.61 -14.13
C ALA A 29 -8.08 -8.56 -14.00
N ALA A 30 -7.36 -8.74 -15.11
CA ALA A 30 -5.91 -8.60 -15.15
C ALA A 30 -5.46 -7.16 -14.79
N ALA A 31 -6.13 -6.15 -15.34
CA ALA A 31 -5.85 -4.75 -15.02
C ALA A 31 -6.14 -4.44 -13.54
N ALA A 32 -7.24 -4.96 -12.98
CA ALA A 32 -7.56 -4.80 -11.57
C ALA A 32 -6.46 -5.41 -10.68
N LYS A 33 -5.95 -6.59 -11.02
CA LYS A 33 -4.85 -7.23 -10.28
C LYS A 33 -3.57 -6.36 -10.29
N LEU A 34 -3.20 -5.81 -11.44
CA LEU A 34 -2.04 -4.92 -11.56
C LEU A 34 -2.21 -3.62 -10.74
N ILE A 35 -3.43 -3.08 -10.72
CA ILE A 35 -3.76 -1.90 -9.90
C ILE A 35 -3.64 -2.23 -8.41
N GLU A 36 -4.14 -3.39 -7.97
CA GLU A 36 -4.03 -3.84 -6.58
C GLU A 36 -2.57 -4.08 -6.16
N GLU A 37 -1.76 -4.69 -7.02
CA GLU A 37 -0.32 -4.85 -6.78
C GLU A 37 0.39 -3.50 -6.70
N ALA A 38 0.06 -2.55 -7.58
CA ALA A 38 0.62 -1.20 -7.57
C ALA A 38 0.16 -0.35 -6.36
N ARG A 39 -0.97 -0.68 -5.73
CA ARG A 39 -1.47 -0.02 -4.51
C ARG A 39 -0.76 -0.49 -3.24
N ARG A 40 -0.04 -1.62 -3.28
CA ARG A 40 0.70 -2.12 -2.13
C ARG A 40 1.76 -1.11 -1.72
N MET A 41 1.75 -0.78 -0.43
CA MET A 41 2.77 0.08 0.15
C MET A 41 4.04 -0.74 0.41
N PRO A 42 5.22 -0.15 0.26
CA PRO A 42 6.45 -0.83 0.62
C PRO A 42 6.45 -1.20 2.12
N PRO A 43 7.26 -2.17 2.56
CA PRO A 43 7.44 -2.42 3.99
C PRO A 43 8.05 -1.19 4.66
N TYR A 44 7.59 -0.86 5.87
CA TYR A 44 8.21 0.20 6.66
C TYR A 44 9.61 -0.24 7.09
N PRO A 45 10.66 0.54 6.84
CA PRO A 45 12.01 0.11 7.21
C PRO A 45 12.17 0.10 8.73
N GLY A 46 12.59 -1.04 9.31
CA GLY A 46 12.70 -1.18 10.76
C GLY A 46 13.70 -0.20 11.42
N GLN A 47 14.68 0.32 10.67
CA GLN A 47 15.55 1.39 11.17
C GLN A 47 14.81 2.70 11.45
N CYS A 48 13.68 2.95 10.80
CA CYS A 48 12.86 4.14 11.00
C CYS A 48 12.01 4.06 12.27
N GLU A 49 11.92 2.89 12.89
CA GLU A 49 11.22 2.68 14.18
C GLU A 49 12.15 2.82 15.39
N LYS A 50 13.46 2.96 15.15
CA LYS A 50 14.46 2.97 16.22
C LYS A 50 14.44 4.31 16.94
N HIS A 51 14.25 4.24 18.25
CA HIS A 51 14.41 5.40 19.13
C HIS A 51 15.86 5.82 19.26
N GLY A 52 16.08 7.13 19.35
CA GLY A 52 17.34 7.70 19.77
C GLY A 52 17.54 7.53 21.27
N HIS A 53 18.81 7.46 21.69
CA HIS A 53 19.23 7.44 23.08
C HIS A 53 20.16 8.62 23.36
N THR A 54 19.98 9.27 24.51
CA THR A 54 20.69 10.53 24.88
C THR A 54 22.21 10.38 24.99
N GLY A 55 22.72 9.17 25.22
CA GLY A 55 24.15 8.93 25.44
C GLY A 55 24.71 9.63 26.69
N VAL A 56 23.84 9.94 27.66
CA VAL A 56 24.25 10.50 28.96
C VAL A 56 25.05 9.47 29.74
N VAL A 57 26.17 9.89 30.32
CA VAL A 57 27.07 9.03 31.12
C VAL A 57 27.23 9.54 32.55
N LEU A 58 27.67 8.65 33.45
CA LEU A 58 27.98 9.02 34.82
C LEU A 58 29.11 10.08 34.82
N ASN A 59 28.89 11.19 35.54
CA ASN A 59 29.73 12.40 35.59
C ASN A 59 29.56 13.41 34.44
N ASP A 60 28.57 13.25 33.55
CA ASP A 60 28.16 14.39 32.71
C ASP A 60 27.69 15.55 33.60
N TRP A 61 28.12 16.77 33.26
CA TRP A 61 27.60 17.96 33.89
C TRP A 61 26.11 18.11 33.57
N TYR A 62 25.35 18.71 34.50
CA TYR A 62 23.89 18.73 34.43
C TYR A 62 23.35 19.45 33.18
N ASP A 63 24.06 20.47 32.72
CA ASP A 63 23.80 21.20 31.48
C ASP A 63 24.05 20.34 30.23
N VAL A 64 25.16 19.61 30.20
CA VAL A 64 25.51 18.66 29.13
C VAL A 64 24.50 17.51 29.08
N ALA A 65 24.09 16.99 30.23
CA ALA A 65 23.09 15.93 30.31
C ALA A 65 21.72 16.39 29.80
N ASN A 66 21.28 17.60 30.18
CA ASN A 66 20.02 18.18 29.69
C ASN A 66 20.07 18.45 28.18
N GLN A 67 21.18 18.98 27.65
CA GLN A 67 21.31 19.23 26.22
C GLN A 67 21.30 17.93 25.40
N LYS A 68 21.94 16.86 25.91
CA LYS A 68 21.86 15.51 25.34
C LYS A 68 20.45 14.91 25.43
N ALA A 69 19.70 15.23 26.48
CA ALA A 69 18.33 14.74 26.68
C ALA A 69 17.33 15.41 25.73
N ASP A 70 17.34 16.75 25.68
CA ASP A 70 16.41 17.54 24.88
C ASP A 70 16.63 17.37 23.38
N ASN A 71 17.89 17.36 22.91
CA ASN A 71 18.18 17.23 21.49
C ASN A 71 17.84 15.86 20.91
N THR A 72 17.76 14.81 21.74
CA THR A 72 17.77 13.43 21.24
C THR A 72 16.50 12.64 21.50
N VAL A 73 15.77 12.84 22.61
CA VAL A 73 14.86 11.76 23.07
C VAL A 73 13.41 12.16 23.22
N GLY A 74 13.11 13.39 23.65
CA GLY A 74 11.72 13.76 23.95
C GLY A 74 10.84 13.79 22.70
N ASP A 75 11.11 14.77 21.82
CA ASP A 75 10.21 15.04 20.70
C ASP A 75 10.57 14.24 19.44
N LEU A 76 11.83 13.83 19.30
CA LEU A 76 12.27 12.95 18.22
C LEU A 76 11.60 11.58 18.31
N ASN A 77 11.63 10.93 19.48
CA ASN A 77 11.05 9.59 19.62
C ASN A 77 9.52 9.62 19.52
N LYS A 78 8.87 10.67 20.02
CA LYS A 78 7.43 10.88 19.80
C LYS A 78 7.10 11.03 18.31
N GLN A 79 7.91 11.75 17.55
CA GLN A 79 7.73 11.87 16.10
C GLN A 79 7.95 10.53 15.40
N ILE A 80 8.96 9.75 15.80
CA ILE A 80 9.20 8.40 15.29
C ILE A 80 7.98 7.51 15.53
N ASP A 81 7.48 7.47 16.78
CA ASP A 81 6.31 6.68 17.16
C ASP A 81 5.06 7.09 16.37
N TRP A 82 4.83 8.39 16.25
CA TRP A 82 3.68 8.91 15.50
C TRP A 82 3.75 8.57 14.02
N CYS A 83 4.91 8.75 13.39
CA CYS A 83 5.14 8.43 11.99
C CYS A 83 4.98 6.93 11.71
N ALA A 84 5.59 6.08 12.55
CA ALA A 84 5.48 4.63 12.43
C ALA A 84 4.02 4.17 12.59
N ALA A 85 3.31 4.67 13.62
CA ALA A 85 1.92 4.34 13.85
C ALA A 85 1.00 4.79 12.71
N TRP A 86 1.24 5.98 12.15
CA TRP A 86 0.52 6.48 10.97
C TRP A 86 0.77 5.59 9.75
N TYR A 87 2.03 5.23 9.48
CA TYR A 87 2.39 4.37 8.37
C TYR A 87 1.71 3.01 8.48
N HIS A 88 1.82 2.35 9.63
CA HIS A 88 1.23 1.03 9.88
C HIS A 88 -0.29 1.03 9.75
N ARG A 89 -0.95 2.10 10.20
CA ARG A 89 -2.40 2.26 10.04
C ARG A 89 -2.80 2.33 8.57
N ILE A 90 -2.06 3.07 7.74
CA ILE A 90 -2.34 3.18 6.31
C ILE A 90 -1.97 1.90 5.59
N TRP A 91 -0.83 1.29 5.91
CA TRP A 91 -0.41 0.02 5.35
C TRP A 91 -1.49 -1.04 5.56
N LYS A 92 -1.99 -1.18 6.81
CA LYS A 92 -3.07 -2.10 7.15
C LYS A 92 -4.41 -1.80 6.45
N SER A 93 -4.68 -0.54 6.08
CA SER A 93 -5.92 -0.19 5.38
C SER A 93 -5.83 -0.40 3.87
N ARG A 94 -4.62 -0.40 3.30
CA ARG A 94 -4.36 -0.54 1.86
C ARG A 94 -3.98 -1.95 1.44
N GLU A 95 -3.42 -2.75 2.34
CA GLU A 95 -3.07 -4.13 2.01
C GLU A 95 -4.33 -5.00 1.87
N PRO A 96 -4.46 -5.78 0.78
CA PRO A 96 -5.55 -6.72 0.61
C PRO A 96 -5.54 -7.77 1.73
N LYS A 97 -6.70 -8.03 2.32
CA LYS A 97 -6.87 -9.00 3.42
C LYS A 97 -6.88 -10.44 2.92
#